data_AF-A0A2G8JXH8-F1
#
_entry.id   AF-A0A2G8JXH8-F1
#
_cell.length_a   1.000
_cell.length_b   1.000
_cell.length_c   1.000
_cell.angle_alpha   90.00
_cell.angle_beta   90.00
_cell.angle_gamma   90.00
#
_symmetry.space_group_name_H-M   'P 1'
#
loop_
_entity.id
_entity.type
_entity.pdbx_description
1 polymer ?
#
loop_
_entity_poly.entity_id
_entity_poly.type
_entity_poly.pdbx_seq_one_letter_code
_entity_poly.pdbx_strand_id
1 'polypeptide(L)'
;MKIKKDANTGVPAFETELAKLYRIAFDGLTQTNQQLSWEKTYLVSELGQEFYDNYINLGMLAQEVVFDIRKGRYKTVARIWHKIICEFYASRHLVWILSEGASSAASPINVKETLNSINPLDLQYVYRFACGLNKSAADIIVKHLQETKRDVSLLSFACLNKKKSHTNLCSQLRTWCQ
;
A
#
# COMPACT_ATOMS: atom_id res chain seq x y z
N MET A 1 14.65 -32.45 19.37
CA MET A 1 14.57 -31.28 20.27
C MET A 1 13.17 -30.69 20.14
N LYS A 2 12.34 -30.85 21.17
CA LYS A 2 10.94 -30.38 21.18
C LYS A 2 10.95 -28.87 21.44
N ILE A 3 10.46 -28.08 20.49
CA ILE A 3 10.29 -26.64 20.66
C ILE A 3 9.08 -26.46 21.58
N LYS A 4 9.33 -25.94 22.78
CA LYS A 4 8.29 -25.52 23.72
C LYS A 4 7.59 -24.30 23.13
N LYS A 5 6.26 -24.36 23.18
CA LYS A 5 5.34 -23.32 22.76
C LYS A 5 5.19 -22.37 23.95
N ASP A 6 5.97 -21.30 23.95
CA ASP A 6 5.82 -20.26 24.96
C ASP A 6 4.73 -19.28 24.51
N ALA A 7 3.65 -19.31 25.28
CA ALA A 7 2.48 -18.47 25.14
C ALA A 7 2.80 -17.08 25.70
N ASN A 8 3.16 -16.15 24.82
CA ASN A 8 3.00 -14.71 25.06
C ASN A 8 3.00 -13.97 23.72
N THR A 9 1.92 -14.07 22.94
CA THR A 9 1.82 -13.38 21.65
C THR A 9 1.41 -11.93 21.85
N GLY A 10 2.30 -11.16 22.49
CA GLY A 10 2.42 -9.74 22.15
C GLY A 10 2.97 -9.69 20.73
N VAL A 11 2.27 -9.00 19.83
CA VAL A 11 2.77 -8.74 18.48
C VAL A 11 4.22 -8.21 18.61
N PRO A 12 5.22 -8.85 17.99
CA PRO A 12 6.61 -8.39 18.09
C PRO A 12 6.64 -6.91 17.73
N ALA A 13 7.26 -6.06 18.56
CA ALA A 13 7.23 -4.60 18.42
C ALA A 13 7.36 -4.18 16.95
N PHE A 14 8.36 -4.74 16.27
CA PHE A 14 8.70 -4.51 14.87
C PHE A 14 7.55 -4.68 13.86
N GLU A 15 6.59 -5.58 14.10
CA GLU A 15 5.42 -5.76 13.24
C GLU A 15 4.45 -4.58 13.37
N THR A 16 4.37 -3.97 14.55
CA THR A 16 3.55 -2.78 14.81
C THR A 16 4.13 -1.55 14.11
N GLU A 17 5.44 -1.31 14.23
CA GLU A 17 6.09 -0.21 13.50
C GLU A 17 5.98 -0.41 11.98
N LEU A 18 6.13 -1.65 11.51
CA LEU A 18 5.99 -1.97 10.10
C LEU A 18 4.57 -1.70 9.57
N ALA A 19 3.54 -2.04 10.35
CA ALA A 19 2.15 -1.71 10.01
C ALA A 19 1.92 -0.20 9.94
N LYS A 20 2.53 0.59 10.83
CA LYS A 20 2.51 2.06 10.76
C LYS A 20 3.20 2.56 9.50
N LEU A 21 4.36 2.02 9.13
CA LEU A 21 5.05 2.38 7.89
C LEU A 21 4.19 2.08 6.65
N TYR A 22 3.47 0.95 6.62
CA TYR A 22 2.54 0.63 5.54
C TYR A 22 1.42 1.67 5.41
N ARG A 23 0.87 2.10 6.55
CA ARG A 23 -0.12 3.17 6.58
C ARG A 23 0.46 4.50 6.09
N ILE A 24 1.64 4.90 6.57
CA ILE A 24 2.31 6.14 6.16
C ILE A 24 2.54 6.15 4.64
N ALA A 25 2.99 5.03 4.07
CA ALA A 25 3.17 4.87 2.63
C ALA A 25 1.84 5.00 1.87
N PHE A 26 0.78 4.36 2.36
CA PHE A 26 -0.55 4.44 1.78
C PHE A 26 -1.09 5.88 1.80
N ASP A 27 -1.16 6.48 2.98
CA ASP A 27 -1.64 7.85 3.19
C ASP A 27 -0.83 8.85 2.36
N GLY A 28 0.48 8.67 2.23
CA GLY A 28 1.33 9.50 1.39
C GLY A 28 1.01 9.39 -0.10
N LEU A 29 0.77 8.19 -0.62
CA LEU A 29 0.50 7.95 -2.04
C LEU A 29 -0.92 8.34 -2.46
N THR A 30 -1.91 8.25 -1.59
CA THR A 30 -3.33 8.49 -1.92
C THR A 30 -3.79 9.93 -1.71
N GLN A 31 -2.91 10.82 -1.25
CA GLN A 31 -3.20 12.26 -1.18
C GLN A 31 -3.25 12.88 -2.58
N THR A 32 -3.99 13.99 -2.73
CA THR A 32 -4.11 14.75 -3.99
C THR A 32 -2.74 15.09 -4.58
N ASN A 33 -1.79 15.44 -3.72
CA ASN A 33 -0.37 15.56 -4.07
C ASN A 33 0.38 14.44 -3.36
N GLN A 34 0.96 13.50 -4.11
CA GLN A 34 1.67 12.37 -3.53
C GLN A 34 2.81 12.85 -2.64
N GLN A 35 2.77 12.45 -1.38
CA GLN A 35 3.85 12.66 -0.42
C GLN A 35 4.75 11.42 -0.42
N LEU A 36 5.96 11.59 -0.95
CA LEU A 36 6.98 10.53 -1.02
C LEU A 36 8.13 10.72 -0.02
N SER A 37 8.12 11.83 0.71
CA SER A 37 9.14 12.16 1.71
C SER A 37 8.48 12.79 2.93
N TRP A 38 9.01 12.47 4.11
CA TRP A 38 8.53 12.96 5.39
C TRP A 38 9.67 13.56 6.19
N GLU A 39 9.38 14.54 7.05
CA GLU A 39 10.39 15.06 7.97
C GLU A 39 10.85 13.94 8.91
N LYS A 40 12.16 13.86 9.16
CA LYS A 40 12.75 12.83 10.04
C LYS A 40 12.06 12.77 11.39
N THR A 41 11.78 13.94 11.97
CA THR A 41 11.13 14.06 13.29
C THR A 41 9.77 13.37 13.34
N TYR A 42 8.98 13.48 12.27
CA TYR A 42 7.69 12.80 12.14
C TYR A 42 7.85 11.28 12.02
N LEU A 43 8.77 10.81 11.17
CA LEU A 43 8.97 9.35 11.02
C LEU A 43 9.49 8.72 12.31
N VAL A 44 10.41 9.38 13.01
CA VAL A 44 10.93 8.91 14.31
C VAL A 44 9.82 8.90 15.36
N SER A 45 8.91 9.89 15.39
CA SER A 45 7.81 9.88 16.36
C SER A 45 6.80 8.75 16.10
N GLU A 46 6.55 8.40 14.83
CA GLU A 46 5.61 7.34 14.48
C GLU A 46 6.22 5.93 14.64
N LEU A 47 7.45 5.76 14.16
CA LEU A 47 8.11 4.46 14.00
C LEU A 47 9.10 4.15 15.13
N GLY A 48 9.50 5.13 15.93
CA GLY A 48 10.56 4.98 16.91
C GLY A 48 11.97 5.08 16.30
N GLN A 49 12.91 5.52 17.13
CA GLN A 49 14.29 5.78 16.71
C GLN A 49 15.02 4.52 16.23
N GLU A 50 14.88 3.41 16.96
CA GLU A 50 15.55 2.14 16.65
C GLU A 50 15.11 1.57 15.29
N PHE A 51 13.80 1.55 15.02
CA PHE A 51 13.27 1.10 13.74
C PHE A 51 13.76 2.00 12.59
N TYR A 52 13.69 3.32 12.78
CA TYR A 52 14.14 4.29 11.78
C TYR A 52 15.62 4.09 11.43
N ASP A 53 16.50 4.00 12.42
CA ASP A 53 17.93 3.83 12.20
C ASP A 53 18.25 2.49 11.53
N ASN A 54 17.55 1.42 11.93
CA ASN A 54 17.70 0.13 11.27
C ASN A 54 17.27 0.18 9.79
N TYR A 55 16.16 0.84 9.46
CA TYR A 55 15.69 0.97 8.08
C TYR A 55 16.59 1.87 7.22
N ILE A 56 17.25 2.87 7.80
CA ILE A 56 18.30 3.64 7.14
C ILE A 56 19.50 2.74 6.85
N ASN A 57 19.97 1.97 7.84
CA ASN A 57 21.13 1.08 7.69
C ASN A 57 20.89 -0.04 6.66
N LEU A 58 19.65 -0.54 6.56
CA LEU A 58 19.24 -1.51 5.54
C LEU A 58 19.07 -0.89 4.13
N GLY A 59 19.13 0.43 4.01
CA GLY A 59 18.87 1.15 2.76
C GLY A 59 17.39 1.20 2.35
N MET A 60 16.47 0.81 3.23
CA MET A 60 15.03 0.89 2.94
C MET A 60 14.52 2.34 2.95
N LEU A 61 15.12 3.17 3.81
CA LEU A 61 14.91 4.60 3.85
C LEU A 61 16.18 5.32 3.35
N ALA A 62 15.98 6.37 2.58
CA ALA A 62 17.01 7.32 2.20
C ALA A 62 16.77 8.64 2.94
N GLN A 63 17.82 9.19 3.56
CA GLN A 63 17.77 10.45 4.30
C GLN A 63 18.52 11.55 3.54
N GLU A 64 17.91 12.72 3.43
CA GLU A 64 18.43 13.85 2.68
C GLU A 64 18.21 15.16 3.49
N VAL A 65 19.13 16.12 3.36
CA VAL A 65 18.95 17.47 3.91
C VAL A 65 18.44 18.37 2.79
N VAL A 66 17.28 18.97 3.00
CA VAL A 66 16.61 19.82 2.01
C VAL A 66 16.39 21.23 2.56
N PHE A 67 16.44 22.23 1.69
CA PHE A 67 16.13 23.61 2.06
C PHE A 67 14.62 23.87 1.90
N ASP A 68 13.94 24.16 3.01
CA ASP A 68 12.53 24.53 3.01
C ASP A 68 12.40 26.02 2.66
N ILE A 69 12.10 26.31 1.39
CA ILE A 69 11.95 27.67 0.87
C ILE A 69 10.89 28.46 1.65
N ARG A 70 9.80 27.80 2.08
CA ARG A 70 8.70 28.49 2.77
C ARG A 70 9.09 28.91 4.18
N LYS A 71 9.93 28.11 4.85
CA LYS A 71 10.40 28.38 6.22
C LYS A 71 11.79 29.01 6.28
N GLY A 72 12.47 29.17 5.14
CA GLY A 72 13.81 29.71 5.04
C GLY A 72 14.86 28.92 5.84
N ARG A 73 14.68 27.61 6.01
CA ARG A 73 15.55 26.78 6.86
C ARG A 73 15.83 25.40 6.28
N TYR A 74 16.99 24.84 6.61
CA TYR A 74 17.28 23.44 6.30
C TYR A 74 16.49 22.50 7.21
N LYS A 75 16.05 21.38 6.63
CA LYS A 75 15.41 20.28 7.36
C LYS A 75 15.89 18.93 6.84
N THR A 76 15.86 17.93 7.69
CA THR A 76 16.15 16.54 7.31
C THR A 76 14.85 15.83 6.97
N VAL A 77 14.79 15.27 5.77
CA VAL A 77 13.67 14.43 5.32
C VAL A 77 14.17 13.02 5.04
N ALA A 78 13.27 12.06 5.15
CA ALA A 78 13.52 10.71 4.68
C ALA A 78 12.38 10.21 3.79
N ARG A 79 12.74 9.33 2.87
CA ARG A 79 11.83 8.71 1.90
C ARG A 79 12.13 7.23 1.78
N ILE A 80 11.11 6.45 1.43
CA ILE A 80 11.31 5.08 0.99
C ILE A 80 12.10 5.14 -0.33
N TRP A 81 13.16 4.33 -0.44
CA TRP A 81 14.19 4.52 -1.47
C TRP A 81 13.64 4.55 -2.90
N HIS A 82 12.68 3.68 -3.20
CA HIS A 82 12.00 3.61 -4.49
C HIS A 82 10.49 3.71 -4.35
N LYS A 83 9.84 4.44 -5.27
CA LYS A 83 8.37 4.56 -5.33
C LYS A 83 7.69 3.19 -5.39
N ILE A 84 8.24 2.23 -6.13
CA ILE A 84 7.67 0.87 -6.22
C ILE A 84 7.67 0.13 -4.87
N ILE A 85 8.67 0.37 -4.01
CA ILE A 85 8.70 -0.20 -2.65
C ILE A 85 7.65 0.49 -1.77
N CYS A 86 7.48 1.80 -1.93
CA CYS A 86 6.41 2.56 -1.29
C CYS A 86 5.02 2.00 -1.70
N GLU A 87 4.81 1.74 -3.00
CA GLU A 87 3.58 1.12 -3.50
C GLU A 87 3.38 -0.31 -2.97
N PHE A 88 4.46 -1.07 -2.81
CA PHE A 88 4.40 -2.39 -2.15
C PHE A 88 3.95 -2.27 -0.69
N TYR A 89 4.50 -1.35 0.09
CA TYR A 89 4.08 -1.10 1.47
C TYR A 89 2.65 -0.59 1.57
N ALA A 90 2.25 0.33 0.70
CA ALA A 90 0.87 0.80 0.61
C ALA A 90 -0.11 -0.34 0.27
N SER A 91 0.30 -1.27 -0.60
CA SER A 91 -0.55 -2.43 -0.95
C SER A 91 -0.83 -3.34 0.25
N ARG A 92 0.11 -3.47 1.19
CA ARG A 92 -0.08 -4.23 2.43
C ARG A 92 -1.14 -3.58 3.30
N HIS A 93 -1.12 -2.25 3.41
CA HIS A 93 -2.16 -1.50 4.12
C HIS A 93 -3.52 -1.59 3.42
N LEU A 94 -3.55 -1.51 2.09
CA LEU A 94 -4.77 -1.68 1.31
C LEU A 94 -5.40 -3.06 1.54
N VAL A 95 -4.61 -4.13 1.53
CA VAL A 95 -5.11 -5.49 1.82
C VAL A 95 -5.73 -5.57 3.21
N TRP A 96 -5.12 -4.92 4.21
CA TRP A 96 -5.69 -4.84 5.56
C TRP A 96 -7.04 -4.10 5.56
N ILE A 97 -7.12 -2.92 4.94
CA ILE A 97 -8.38 -2.16 4.77
C ILE A 97 -9.47 -3.02 4.11
N LEU A 98 -9.13 -3.70 3.02
CA LEU A 98 -10.10 -4.53 2.28
C LEU A 98 -10.54 -5.75 3.08
N SER A 99 -9.66 -6.32 3.90
CA SER A 99 -9.98 -7.48 4.74
C SER A 99 -10.87 -7.08 5.93
N GLU A 100 -10.51 -6.00 6.63
CA GLU A 100 -11.28 -5.48 7.78
C GLU A 100 -12.63 -4.89 7.33
N GLY A 101 -12.64 -4.13 6.24
CA GLY A 101 -13.86 -3.55 5.67
C GLY A 101 -14.83 -4.59 5.11
N ALA A 102 -14.34 -5.76 4.66
CA ALA A 102 -15.20 -6.87 4.23
C ALA A 102 -15.75 -7.70 5.40
N SER A 103 -15.08 -7.70 6.56
CA SER A 103 -15.37 -8.60 7.67
C SER A 103 -16.33 -8.03 8.72
N SER A 104 -16.58 -6.71 8.72
CA SER A 104 -17.38 -6.07 9.77
C SER A 104 -18.46 -5.13 9.20
N ALA A 105 -19.72 -5.48 9.44
CA ALA A 105 -20.89 -4.63 9.16
C ALA A 105 -20.92 -3.33 9.99
N ALA A 106 -20.04 -3.21 10.98
CA ALA A 106 -19.86 -2.03 11.83
C ALA A 106 -18.51 -1.32 11.60
N SER A 107 -17.75 -1.70 10.56
CA SER A 107 -16.47 -1.04 10.27
C SER A 107 -16.70 0.40 9.81
N PRO A 108 -16.03 1.40 10.41
CA PRO A 108 -16.07 2.78 9.91
C PRO A 108 -15.32 2.96 8.58
N ILE A 109 -14.67 1.91 8.07
CA ILE A 109 -13.80 1.98 6.90
C ILE A 109 -14.63 1.94 5.62
N ASN A 110 -14.71 3.08 4.93
CA ASN A 110 -15.35 3.19 3.63
C ASN A 110 -14.42 2.65 2.52
N VAL A 111 -14.56 1.36 2.22
CA VAL A 111 -13.78 0.66 1.17
C VAL A 111 -13.93 1.34 -0.19
N LYS A 112 -15.14 1.78 -0.55
CA LYS A 112 -15.39 2.40 -1.87
C LYS A 112 -14.66 3.74 -2.00
N GLU A 113 -14.70 4.56 -0.96
CA GLU A 113 -13.98 5.83 -0.92
C GLU A 113 -12.46 5.64 -0.92
N THR A 114 -11.97 4.65 -0.18
CA THR A 114 -10.55 4.26 -0.19
C THR A 114 -10.08 3.86 -1.60
N LEU A 115 -10.89 3.08 -2.32
CA LEU A 115 -10.55 2.68 -3.69
C LEU A 115 -10.66 3.85 -4.68
N ASN A 116 -11.55 4.82 -4.43
CA ASN A 116 -11.67 6.02 -5.24
C ASN A 116 -10.48 6.99 -5.06
N SER A 117 -9.85 7.04 -3.88
CA SER A 117 -8.69 7.90 -3.63
C SER A 117 -7.42 7.42 -4.33
N ILE A 118 -7.37 6.15 -4.72
CA ILE A 118 -6.25 5.58 -5.47
C ILE A 118 -6.45 5.87 -6.96
N ASN A 119 -5.53 6.62 -7.55
CA ASN A 119 -5.45 6.73 -9.01
C ASN A 119 -4.87 5.43 -9.58
N PRO A 120 -5.65 4.63 -10.33
CA PRO A 120 -5.22 3.31 -10.74
C PRO A 120 -4.13 3.34 -11.82
N LEU A 121 -3.96 4.46 -12.54
CA LEU A 121 -2.88 4.63 -13.52
C LEU A 121 -1.55 4.98 -12.82
N ASP A 122 -1.58 5.94 -11.90
CA ASP A 122 -0.38 6.41 -11.20
C ASP A 122 0.12 5.45 -10.11
N LEU A 123 -0.78 4.60 -9.60
CA LEU A 123 -0.56 3.65 -8.49
C LEU A 123 -0.92 2.22 -8.90
N GLN A 124 -0.71 1.87 -10.17
CA GLN A 124 -1.01 0.54 -10.68
C GLN A 124 -0.32 -0.59 -9.89
N TYR A 125 0.86 -0.36 -9.28
CA TYR A 125 1.53 -1.41 -8.52
C TYR A 125 0.89 -1.64 -7.16
N VAL A 126 0.25 -0.63 -6.55
CA VAL A 126 -0.54 -0.82 -5.33
C VAL A 126 -1.61 -1.89 -5.56
N TYR A 127 -2.37 -1.78 -6.66
CA TYR A 127 -3.37 -2.79 -7.02
C TYR A 127 -2.75 -4.13 -7.39
N ARG A 128 -1.68 -4.14 -8.19
CA ARG A 128 -1.03 -5.41 -8.61
C ARG A 128 -0.51 -6.18 -7.40
N PHE A 129 0.18 -5.52 -6.48
CA PHE A 129 0.67 -6.15 -5.27
C PHE A 129 -0.47 -6.59 -4.36
N ALA A 130 -1.49 -5.75 -4.13
CA ALA A 130 -2.64 -6.13 -3.30
C ALA A 130 -3.34 -7.38 -3.84
N CYS A 131 -3.55 -7.45 -5.16
CA CYS A 131 -4.12 -8.62 -5.83
C CYS A 131 -3.23 -9.87 -5.72
N GLY A 132 -1.91 -9.71 -5.75
CA GLY A 132 -0.95 -10.80 -5.55
C GLY A 132 -0.83 -11.27 -4.10
N LEU A 133 -1.08 -10.38 -3.14
CA LEU A 133 -0.97 -10.64 -1.70
C LEU A 133 -2.22 -11.33 -1.13
N ASN A 134 -3.41 -11.00 -1.63
CA ASN A 134 -4.66 -11.55 -1.10
C ASN A 134 -5.72 -11.72 -2.19
N LYS A 135 -6.26 -12.94 -2.32
CA LYS A 135 -7.26 -13.28 -3.34
C LYS A 135 -8.59 -12.54 -3.16
N SER A 136 -9.08 -12.42 -1.93
CA SER A 136 -10.32 -11.68 -1.62
C SER A 136 -10.17 -10.20 -1.92
N ALA A 137 -9.00 -9.61 -1.60
CA ALA A 137 -8.68 -8.24 -1.98
C ALA A 137 -8.70 -8.07 -3.51
N ALA A 138 -8.14 -9.05 -4.25
CA ALA A 138 -8.18 -9.04 -5.71
C ALA A 138 -9.61 -9.01 -6.25
N ASP A 139 -10.51 -9.84 -5.70
CA ASP A 139 -11.91 -9.88 -6.12
C ASP A 139 -12.63 -8.54 -5.89
N ILE A 140 -12.38 -7.88 -4.76
CA ILE A 140 -12.94 -6.56 -4.45
C ILE A 140 -12.40 -5.49 -5.41
N ILE A 141 -11.09 -5.47 -5.64
CA ILE A 141 -10.43 -4.52 -6.55
C ILE A 141 -10.94 -4.68 -7.98
N VAL A 142 -11.03 -5.91 -8.49
CA VAL A 142 -11.55 -6.21 -9.83
C VAL A 142 -12.97 -5.69 -9.98
N LYS A 143 -13.84 -5.99 -9.01
CA LYS A 143 -15.24 -5.55 -9.03
C LYS A 143 -15.32 -4.01 -9.05
N HIS A 144 -14.54 -3.33 -8.23
CA HIS A 144 -14.49 -1.87 -8.19
C HIS A 144 -14.04 -1.25 -9.53
N LEU A 145 -13.00 -1.80 -10.15
CA LEU A 145 -12.49 -1.31 -11.44
C LEU A 145 -13.50 -1.52 -12.57
N GLN A 146 -14.24 -2.64 -12.56
CA GLN A 146 -15.33 -2.90 -13.52
C GLN A 146 -16.48 -1.89 -13.37
N GLU A 147 -16.91 -1.61 -12.14
CA GLU A 147 -18.01 -0.68 -11.87
C GLU A 147 -17.65 0.77 -12.24
N THR A 148 -16.40 1.16 -12.05
CA THR A 148 -15.94 2.53 -12.33
C THR A 148 -15.57 2.78 -13.78
N LYS A 149 -15.68 1.77 -14.66
CA LYS A 149 -15.25 1.82 -16.08
C LYS A 149 -13.83 2.39 -16.25
N ARG A 150 -12.96 2.22 -15.25
CA ARG A 150 -11.57 2.68 -15.31
C ARG A 150 -10.75 1.71 -16.16
N ASP A 151 -9.74 2.26 -16.81
CA ASP A 151 -9.00 1.71 -17.96
C ASP A 151 -8.83 0.17 -17.97
N VAL A 152 -9.22 -0.40 -19.11
CA VAL A 152 -9.21 -1.82 -19.51
C VAL A 152 -7.83 -2.45 -19.33
N SER A 153 -6.78 -1.66 -19.51
CA SER A 153 -5.40 -2.08 -19.31
C SER A 153 -5.15 -2.61 -17.89
N LEU A 154 -5.76 -1.99 -16.87
CA LEU A 154 -5.62 -2.37 -15.46
C LEU A 154 -6.41 -3.63 -15.11
N LEU A 155 -7.58 -3.79 -15.72
CA LEU A 155 -8.42 -4.98 -15.58
C LEU A 155 -7.73 -6.22 -16.14
N SER A 156 -6.93 -6.09 -17.20
CA SER A 156 -6.20 -7.20 -17.82
C SER A 156 -5.19 -7.85 -16.88
N PHE A 157 -4.53 -7.07 -16.00
CA PHE A 157 -3.55 -7.59 -15.05
C PHE A 157 -4.20 -8.26 -13.84
N ALA A 158 -5.32 -7.73 -13.34
CA ALA A 158 -6.04 -8.33 -12.24
C ALA A 158 -6.63 -9.71 -12.61
N CYS A 159 -6.85 -9.97 -13.90
CA CYS A 159 -7.31 -11.26 -14.42
C CYS A 159 -6.25 -12.36 -14.44
N LEU A 160 -4.94 -12.02 -14.53
CA LEU A 160 -3.87 -13.00 -14.69
C LEU A 160 -3.73 -13.97 -13.50
N ASN A 161 -4.20 -13.58 -12.31
CA ASN A 161 -4.13 -14.40 -11.10
C ASN A 161 -5.32 -15.37 -10.93
N LYS A 162 -6.36 -15.31 -11.79
CA LYS A 162 -7.48 -16.26 -11.75
C LYS A 162 -7.21 -17.44 -12.70
N LYS A 163 -6.63 -18.52 -12.17
CA LYS A 163 -6.47 -19.81 -12.89
C LYS A 163 -7.80 -20.57 -13.21
N LYS A 164 -8.98 -19.94 -13.14
CA LYS A 164 -10.25 -20.59 -13.51
C LYS A 164 -11.17 -19.65 -14.31
N SER A 165 -11.40 -20.05 -15.57
CA SER A 165 -12.63 -19.89 -16.35
C SER A 165 -13.31 -18.50 -16.34
N HIS A 166 -12.60 -17.44 -16.70
CA HIS A 166 -13.22 -16.21 -17.20
C HIS A 166 -12.75 -15.91 -18.63
N THR A 167 -12.97 -16.87 -19.52
CA THR A 167 -12.80 -16.70 -20.99
C THR A 167 -13.56 -15.48 -21.51
N ASN A 168 -14.67 -15.10 -20.87
CA ASN A 168 -15.51 -13.98 -21.27
C ASN A 168 -14.94 -12.60 -20.89
N LEU A 169 -14.12 -12.50 -19.84
CA LEU A 169 -13.53 -11.23 -19.43
C LEU A 169 -12.30 -10.92 -20.30
N CYS A 170 -11.44 -11.92 -20.54
CA CYS A 170 -10.30 -11.78 -21.45
C CYS A 170 -10.70 -11.53 -22.91
N SER A 171 -11.88 -11.96 -23.35
CA SER A 171 -12.42 -11.61 -24.66
C SER A 171 -12.96 -10.18 -24.69
N GLN A 172 -13.72 -9.75 -23.68
CA GLN A 172 -14.21 -8.37 -23.55
C GLN A 172 -13.09 -7.33 -23.48
N LEU A 173 -11.99 -7.64 -22.79
CA LEU A 173 -10.80 -6.78 -22.72
C LEU A 173 -10.15 -6.58 -24.10
N ARG A 174 -10.14 -7.60 -24.97
CA ARG A 174 -9.62 -7.46 -26.34
C ARG A 174 -10.49 -6.54 -27.19
N THR A 175 -11.81 -6.58 -27.01
CA THR A 175 -12.75 -5.74 -27.75
C THR A 175 -12.68 -4.27 -27.32
N TRP A 176 -12.31 -3.99 -26.07
CA TRP A 176 -12.19 -2.62 -25.57
C TRP A 176 -10.80 -1.99 -25.77
N CYS A 177 -9.79 -2.79 -26.15
CA CYS A 177 -8.45 -2.32 -26.50
C CYS A 177 -8.21 -2.15 -28.01
N GLN A 178 -9.23 -2.39 -28.85
CA GLN A 178 -9.25 -2.01 -30.27
C GLN A 178 -9.90 -0.65 -30.44
#